data_AF-A0A1P8JSK1-F1
#
_entry.id   AF-A0A1P8JSK1-F1
#
_cell.length_a   1.000
_cell.length_b   1.000
_cell.length_c   1.000
_cell.angle_alpha   90.00
_cell.angle_beta   90.00
_cell.angle_gamma   90.00
#
_symmetry.space_group_name_H-M   'P 1'
#
loop_
_entity.id
_entity.type
_entity.pdbx_description
1 polymer ?
#
loop_
_entity_poly.entity_id
_entity_poly.type
_entity_poly.pdbx_seq_one_letter_code
_entity_poly.pdbx_strand_id
1 'polypeptide(L)'
;MRKTSLAGLAAAAAIVPAMLFFATPSANSQGPSLRANPSFQVIGASASGNASTAWFHDPSTGRAIACQTVVTAASGLTGMQCVAAKLPQETP
;
A
#
# COMPACT_ATOMS: atom_id res chain seq x y z
N MET A 1 -26.98 -38.78 51.85
CA MET A 1 -25.75 -38.23 51.26
C MET A 1 -25.99 -37.94 49.78
N ARG A 2 -26.25 -36.67 49.41
CA ARG A 2 -26.44 -36.23 48.02
C ARG A 2 -25.20 -35.44 47.60
N LYS A 3 -24.45 -36.00 46.64
CA LYS A 3 -23.20 -35.42 46.11
C LYS A 3 -23.53 -34.26 45.17
N THR A 4 -22.89 -33.13 45.45
CA THR A 4 -22.88 -31.89 44.66
C THR A 4 -22.27 -32.09 43.28
N SER A 5 -22.77 -31.38 42.28
CA SER A 5 -22.01 -31.07 41.05
C SER A 5 -22.38 -29.68 40.54
N LEU A 6 -21.62 -28.68 41.02
CA LEU A 6 -21.49 -27.38 40.36
C LEU A 6 -20.62 -27.59 39.11
N ALA A 7 -21.24 -27.73 37.95
CA ALA A 7 -20.52 -27.79 36.67
C ALA A 7 -21.28 -27.02 35.57
N GLY A 8 -21.95 -25.92 35.94
CA GLY A 8 -22.81 -25.17 35.03
C GLY A 8 -22.35 -23.76 34.67
N LEU A 9 -21.14 -23.34 35.05
CA LEU A 9 -20.69 -21.94 34.94
C LEU A 9 -19.34 -21.78 34.23
N ALA A 10 -19.10 -22.56 33.17
CA ALA A 10 -17.87 -22.41 32.37
C ALA A 10 -18.10 -22.46 30.85
N ALA A 11 -19.35 -22.53 30.37
CA ALA A 11 -19.64 -22.67 28.94
C ALA A 11 -20.02 -21.35 28.22
N ALA A 12 -20.05 -20.21 28.92
CA ALA A 12 -20.49 -18.93 28.34
C ALA A 12 -19.34 -17.95 28.00
N ALA A 13 -18.08 -18.32 28.22
CA ALA A 13 -16.94 -17.38 28.13
C ALA A 13 -16.13 -17.44 26.82
N ALA A 14 -16.43 -18.36 25.90
CA ALA A 14 -15.55 -18.63 24.75
C ALA A 14 -15.99 -18.01 23.40
N ILE A 15 -17.14 -17.33 23.33
CA ILE A 15 -17.72 -16.89 22.03
C ILE A 15 -17.40 -15.41 21.72
N VAL A 16 -16.89 -14.63 22.68
CA VAL A 16 -16.67 -13.19 22.50
C VAL A 16 -15.39 -12.83 21.70
N PRO A 17 -14.25 -13.55 21.75
CA PRO A 17 -13.04 -13.05 21.07
C PRO A 17 -13.09 -13.24 19.54
N ALA A 18 -13.98 -14.07 19.01
CA ALA A 18 -14.08 -14.34 17.58
C ALA A 18 -14.67 -13.17 16.75
N MET A 19 -15.39 -12.24 17.39
CA MET A 19 -15.98 -11.07 16.68
C MET A 19 -15.02 -9.88 16.56
N LEU A 20 -13.91 -9.86 17.31
CA LEU A 20 -12.93 -8.77 17.25
C LEU A 20 -12.02 -8.83 16.01
N PHE A 21 -12.00 -9.95 15.27
CA PHE A 21 -11.19 -10.09 14.06
C PHE A 21 -11.75 -9.36 12.82
N PHE A 22 -13.03 -8.98 12.83
CA PHE A 22 -13.66 -8.25 11.71
C PHE A 22 -13.61 -6.73 11.86
N ALA A 23 -13.07 -6.23 12.99
CA ALA A 23 -12.99 -4.80 13.28
C ALA A 23 -11.56 -4.27 13.16
N THR A 24 -10.69 -4.90 12.35
CA THR A 24 -9.49 -4.19 11.91
C THR A 24 -9.96 -3.07 10.98
N PRO A 25 -9.78 -1.78 11.31
CA PRO A 25 -9.87 -0.77 10.28
C PRO A 25 -8.80 -1.16 9.27
N SER A 26 -9.21 -1.60 8.08
CA SER A 26 -8.35 -1.50 6.92
C SER A 26 -7.92 -0.05 6.90
N ALA A 27 -6.68 0.21 7.30
CA ALA A 27 -6.03 1.49 7.16
C ALA A 27 -5.91 1.71 5.64
N ASN A 28 -7.04 2.07 5.03
CA ASN A 28 -7.05 2.79 3.80
C ASN A 28 -6.43 4.12 4.18
N SER A 29 -5.10 4.20 4.18
CA SER A 29 -4.34 5.46 4.19
C SER A 29 -4.63 6.30 2.94
N GLN A 30 -5.76 6.05 2.29
CA GLN A 30 -6.40 6.81 1.24
C GLN A 30 -7.60 7.57 1.84
N GLY A 31 -7.47 8.08 3.07
CA GLY A 31 -8.18 9.31 3.45
C GLY A 31 -7.83 10.38 2.43
N PRO A 32 -8.80 11.23 2.03
CA PRO A 32 -8.88 11.95 0.75
C PRO A 32 -7.52 12.08 0.10
N SER A 33 -7.15 11.03 -0.66
CA SER A 33 -5.82 10.91 -1.25
C SER A 33 -5.59 12.13 -2.11
N LEU A 34 -4.85 13.10 -1.57
CA LEU A 34 -3.91 13.95 -2.29
C LEU A 34 -4.29 14.19 -3.75
N ARG A 35 -5.50 14.71 -4.00
CA ARG A 35 -5.81 15.43 -5.24
C ARG A 35 -5.18 16.83 -5.16
N ALA A 36 -3.98 16.92 -4.59
CA ALA A 36 -3.02 17.85 -5.13
C ALA A 36 -2.84 17.34 -6.56
N ASN A 37 -3.51 17.95 -7.54
CA ASN A 37 -3.24 17.75 -8.96
C ASN A 37 -1.73 17.91 -9.10
N PRO A 38 -0.95 16.82 -9.06
CA PRO A 38 0.46 17.00 -8.97
C PRO A 38 0.82 17.21 -10.43
N SER A 39 1.27 18.40 -10.77
CA SER A 39 1.59 18.85 -12.12
C SER A 39 2.75 18.08 -12.77
N PHE A 40 3.00 16.85 -12.30
CA PHE A 40 3.85 15.86 -12.92
C PHE A 40 3.47 15.73 -14.38
N GLN A 41 4.36 16.19 -15.25
CA GLN A 41 4.26 15.93 -16.67
C GLN A 41 4.98 14.61 -16.96
N VAL A 42 4.45 13.88 -17.93
CA VAL A 42 4.98 12.57 -18.32
C VAL A 42 6.24 12.79 -19.14
N ILE A 43 7.37 12.24 -18.69
CA ILE A 43 8.62 12.26 -19.47
C ILE A 43 8.58 11.13 -20.50
N GLY A 44 8.12 9.94 -20.10
CA GLY A 44 8.01 8.79 -20.99
C GLY A 44 7.80 7.48 -20.24
N ALA A 45 7.79 6.39 -20.99
CA ALA A 45 7.75 5.03 -20.47
C ALA A 45 8.65 4.12 -21.32
N SER A 46 9.16 3.05 -20.71
CA SER A 46 9.96 2.02 -21.35
C SER A 46 9.58 0.68 -20.77
N ALA A 47 9.53 -0.34 -21.63
CA ALA A 47 9.26 -1.70 -21.23
C ALA A 47 10.37 -2.61 -21.77
N SER A 48 10.90 -3.47 -20.91
CA SER A 48 11.87 -4.50 -21.28
C SER A 48 11.55 -5.81 -20.58
N GLY A 49 11.35 -6.87 -21.37
CA GLY A 49 10.90 -8.16 -20.87
C GLY A 49 9.62 -8.04 -20.04
N ASN A 50 9.71 -8.37 -18.75
CA ASN A 50 8.58 -8.37 -17.83
C ASN A 50 8.52 -7.10 -16.95
N ALA A 51 9.41 -6.13 -17.17
CA ALA A 51 9.44 -4.89 -16.39
C ALA A 51 9.06 -3.68 -17.25
N SER A 52 8.28 -2.77 -16.67
CA SER A 52 7.93 -1.47 -17.27
C SER A 52 8.32 -0.36 -16.31
N THR A 53 8.97 0.68 -16.82
CA THR A 53 9.32 1.89 -16.08
C THR A 53 8.60 3.09 -16.69
N ALA A 54 7.99 3.93 -15.84
CA ALA A 54 7.41 5.22 -16.21
C ALA A 54 8.14 6.35 -15.50
N TRP A 55 8.36 7.46 -16.21
CA TRP A 55 9.05 8.64 -15.70
C TRP A 55 8.17 9.87 -15.72
N PHE A 56 8.24 10.64 -14.65
CA PHE A 56 7.44 11.84 -14.41
C PHE A 56 8.35 12.97 -13.91
N HIS A 57 8.05 14.21 -14.29
CA HIS A 57 8.73 15.38 -13.74
C HIS A 57 7.72 16.38 -13.19
N ASP A 58 7.98 16.88 -11.98
CA ASP A 58 7.25 17.99 -11.39
C ASP A 58 8.02 19.29 -11.64
N PRO A 59 7.53 20.16 -12.55
CA PRO A 59 8.20 21.41 -12.88
C PRO A 59 8.15 22.41 -11.71
N SER A 60 7.20 22.28 -10.78
CA SER A 60 7.07 23.21 -9.67
C SER A 60 8.15 23.02 -8.61
N THR A 61 8.64 21.79 -8.43
CA THR A 61 9.66 21.44 -7.44
C THR A 61 11.00 21.03 -8.07
N GLY A 62 11.05 20.90 -9.40
CA GLY A 62 12.22 20.39 -10.10
C GLY A 62 12.54 18.94 -9.71
N ARG A 63 11.54 18.11 -9.43
CA ARG A 63 11.72 16.71 -9.04
C ARG A 63 11.36 15.77 -10.17
N ALA A 64 12.12 14.71 -10.34
CA ALA A 64 11.78 13.59 -11.22
C ALA A 64 11.43 12.35 -10.40
N ILE A 65 10.49 11.56 -10.89
CA ILE A 65 10.08 10.28 -10.33
C ILE A 65 10.20 9.22 -11.42
N ALA A 66 10.81 8.08 -11.09
CA ALA A 66 10.84 6.90 -11.93
C ALA A 66 10.18 5.75 -11.17
N CYS A 67 9.14 5.16 -11.74
CA CYS A 67 8.42 4.04 -11.15
C CYS A 67 8.56 2.82 -12.05
N GLN A 68 9.06 1.71 -11.51
CA GLN A 68 9.23 0.44 -12.20
C GLN A 68 8.29 -0.62 -11.61
N THR A 69 7.68 -1.42 -12.47
CA THR A 69 6.91 -2.59 -12.06
C THR A 69 7.84 -3.68 -11.56
N VAL A 70 7.59 -4.19 -10.35
CA VAL A 70 8.28 -5.36 -9.83
C VAL A 70 7.50 -6.60 -10.23
N VAL A 71 8.19 -7.52 -10.89
CA VAL A 71 7.68 -8.82 -11.29
C VAL A 71 8.45 -9.90 -10.57
N THR A 72 7.75 -10.87 -9.98
CA THR A 72 8.38 -12.08 -9.43
C THR A 72 8.24 -13.23 -10.43
N ALA A 73 9.05 -14.27 -10.25
CA ALA A 73 9.07 -15.45 -11.12
C ALA A 73 7.71 -16.17 -11.24
N ALA A 74 6.75 -15.89 -10.35
CA ALA A 74 5.39 -16.44 -10.35
C ALA A 74 4.41 -15.71 -11.31
N SER A 75 4.93 -15.21 -12.43
CA SER A 75 4.19 -14.68 -13.60
C SER A 75 3.25 -13.49 -13.39
N GLY A 76 3.42 -12.69 -12.34
CA GLY A 76 2.54 -11.55 -12.04
C GLY A 76 3.28 -10.28 -11.61
N LEU A 77 2.64 -9.13 -11.88
CA LEU A 77 3.02 -7.85 -11.30
C LEU A 77 2.79 -7.94 -9.79
N THR A 78 3.84 -7.85 -9.00
CA THR A 78 3.77 -7.97 -7.53
C THR A 78 3.83 -6.63 -6.82
N GLY A 79 4.23 -5.58 -7.53
CA GLY A 79 4.28 -4.24 -6.96
C GLY A 79 4.87 -3.21 -7.91
N MET A 80 5.08 -2.02 -7.38
CA MET A 80 5.71 -0.89 -8.06
C MET A 80 6.76 -0.30 -7.13
N GLN A 81 7.98 -0.12 -7.63
CA GLN A 81 9.05 0.56 -6.93
C GLN A 81 9.28 1.91 -7.58
N CYS A 82 9.19 2.98 -6.78
CA CYS A 82 9.43 4.34 -7.25
C CYS A 82 10.64 4.95 -6.57
N VAL A 83 11.47 5.61 -7.36
CA VAL A 83 12.56 6.46 -6.88
C VAL A 83 12.30 7.89 -7.30
N ALA A 84 12.65 8.84 -6.44
CA ALA A 84 12.52 10.26 -6.72
C ALA A 84 13.87 10.96 -6.56
N ALA A 85 14.20 11.84 -7.48
CA ALA A 85 15.44 12.60 -7.49
C ALA A 85 15.15 14.09 -7.75
N LYS A 86 16.03 14.96 -7.27
CA LYS A 86 16.00 16.38 -7.63
C LYS A 86 16.76 16.56 -8.95
N LEU A 87 16.13 17.23 -9.91
CA LEU A 87 16.74 17.57 -11.18
C LEU A 87 17.71 18.75 -10.98
N PRO A 88 18.79 18.84 -11.77
CA PRO A 88 19.60 20.04 -11.85
C PRO A 88 18.71 21.24 -12.16
N GLN A 89 18.85 22.30 -11.38
CA GLN A 89 18.17 23.57 -11.67
C GLN A 89 19.05 24.31 -12.67
N GLU A 90 18.49 24.73 -13.79
CA GLU A 90 19.15 25.65 -14.71
C GLU A 90 19.30 26.99 -13.97
N THR A 91 20.49 27.26 -13.44
CA THR A 91 20.85 28.58 -12.93
C THR A 91 20.93 29.54 -14.11
N PRO A 92 20.24 30.71 -14.08
CA PRO A 92 20.31 31.70 -15.14
C PRO A 92 21.73 32.22 -15.43
#